data_AF-A0A952RBZ3-F1
#
_entry.id   AF-A0A952RBZ3-F1
#
_cell.length_a   1.000
_cell.length_b   1.000
_cell.length_c   1.000
_cell.angle_alpha   90.00
_cell.angle_beta   90.00
_cell.angle_gamma   90.00
#
_symmetry.space_group_name_H-M   'P 1'
#
loop_
_entity.id
_entity.type
_entity.pdbx_description
1 polymer ?
#
loop_
_entity_poly.entity_id
_entity_poly.type
_entity_poly.pdbx_seq_one_letter_code
_entity_poly.pdbx_strand_id
1 'polypeptide(L)'
;MALVAAAYLGSACDQGERVLDGSTTPLHVVAAYPAPDEGVACVGDPSCEGVPLNLAIELRFDRYLDPSSAVRQSLRLQAGSGGPIVFLTPSYDVVERVVRFRQEPGARLQPSTLYTVELIAEAGAGFRAFDGAALEHGAIPERYHFYTGTQDAEDPPAPPVTSCSDVLRIFSGGQAGCVSCHQSSEAGIGGCPPGQAPDPSFPDECVGVPRQGLDLSSRAGLERTAVFQVAHQTEIGPSAGTPLTNPSRVGVQMPLVHPNNPGNSYLLYKLLRNPSNFATQQTSAYRVGLGGQRLLASDDERERLREWFVRGEPMPAGGYSLSLAEVRAIQRWIQNGAETESCR
;
A
#
# COMPACT_ATOMS: atom_id res chain seq x y z
N MET A 1 4.84 25.11 -64.50
CA MET A 1 5.28 24.07 -63.54
C MET A 1 5.24 24.71 -62.16
N ALA A 2 4.17 24.50 -61.39
CA ALA A 2 3.95 25.17 -60.10
C ALA A 2 4.15 24.15 -58.98
N LEU A 3 5.14 24.42 -58.12
CA LEU A 3 5.41 23.65 -56.90
C LEU A 3 4.45 24.13 -55.80
N VAL A 4 3.59 23.25 -55.30
CA VAL A 4 2.78 23.50 -54.11
C VAL A 4 3.54 22.91 -52.92
N ALA A 5 4.10 23.78 -52.08
CA ALA A 5 4.71 23.40 -50.81
C ALA A 5 3.59 23.18 -49.78
N ALA A 6 3.29 21.91 -49.48
CA ALA A 6 2.41 21.55 -48.38
C ALA A 6 3.17 21.70 -47.06
N ALA A 7 2.90 22.77 -46.33
CA ALA A 7 3.39 22.97 -44.97
C ALA A 7 2.65 22.00 -44.03
N TYR A 8 3.34 20.94 -43.60
CA TYR A 8 2.90 20.10 -42.49
C TYR A 8 2.97 20.91 -41.19
N LEU A 9 1.84 21.47 -40.77
CA LEU A 9 1.65 21.94 -39.40
C LEU A 9 1.54 20.71 -38.49
N GLY A 10 2.69 20.18 -38.08
CA GLY A 10 2.78 19.14 -37.07
C GLY A 10 2.19 19.66 -35.75
N SER A 11 1.13 19.02 -35.28
CA SER A 11 0.52 19.26 -33.98
C SER A 11 1.51 18.91 -32.86
N ALA A 12 2.29 19.90 -32.42
CA ALA A 12 3.07 19.84 -31.20
C ALA A 12 2.12 19.98 -29.99
N CYS A 13 1.30 18.96 -29.75
CA CYS A 13 0.57 18.83 -28.50
C CYS A 13 1.60 18.51 -27.41
N ASP A 14 1.84 19.47 -26.52
CA ASP A 14 2.48 19.40 -25.21
C ASP A 14 2.88 17.98 -24.71
N GLN A 15 3.93 17.41 -25.30
CA GLN A 15 4.58 16.16 -24.89
C GLN A 15 5.88 16.46 -24.13
N GLY A 16 5.91 17.56 -23.37
CA GLY A 16 7.04 17.80 -22.47
C GLY A 16 7.15 16.65 -21.47
N GLU A 17 8.36 16.08 -21.36
CA GLU A 17 8.66 15.13 -20.28
C GLU A 17 8.41 15.86 -18.96
N ARG A 18 7.43 15.39 -18.18
CA ARG A 18 7.17 15.97 -16.86
C ARG A 18 8.40 15.68 -15.99
N VAL A 19 9.19 16.72 -15.76
CA VAL A 19 10.19 16.71 -14.69
C VAL A 19 9.40 16.59 -13.38
N LEU A 20 9.51 15.46 -12.73
CA LEU A 20 9.02 15.30 -11.38
C LEU A 20 10.02 16.04 -10.49
N ASP A 21 9.59 17.14 -9.88
CA ASP A 21 10.34 17.74 -8.78
C ASP A 21 10.37 16.69 -7.68
N GLY A 22 11.51 15.98 -7.58
CA GLY A 22 11.71 14.98 -6.55
C GLY A 22 11.57 15.64 -5.19
N SER A 23 10.82 15.00 -4.29
CA SER A 23 10.76 15.46 -2.91
C SER A 23 12.15 15.43 -2.29
N THR A 24 12.51 16.50 -1.59
CA THR A 24 13.80 16.62 -0.90
C THR A 24 13.81 15.89 0.43
N THR A 25 12.65 15.46 0.94
CA THR A 25 12.59 14.71 2.19
C THR A 25 12.99 13.27 1.92
N PRO A 26 14.04 12.73 2.54
CA PRO A 26 14.47 11.35 2.29
C PRO A 26 13.51 10.31 2.89
N LEU A 27 13.66 9.07 2.45
CA LEU A 27 13.00 7.89 3.01
C LEU A 27 13.94 7.24 4.05
N HIS A 28 13.42 6.79 5.19
CA HIS A 28 14.22 6.06 6.18
C HIS A 28 13.57 4.76 6.62
N VAL A 29 14.40 3.78 6.96
CA VAL A 29 13.99 2.64 7.80
C VAL A 29 14.09 3.07 9.27
N VAL A 30 12.96 3.05 9.96
CA VAL A 30 12.86 3.49 11.36
C VAL A 30 12.87 2.36 12.37
N ALA A 31 12.57 1.14 11.91
CA ALA A 31 12.66 -0.07 12.70
C ALA A 31 12.84 -1.27 11.76
N ALA A 32 13.55 -2.28 12.24
CA ALA A 32 13.72 -3.55 11.57
C ALA A 32 13.52 -4.71 12.56
N TYR A 33 12.98 -5.81 12.05
CA TYR A 33 13.03 -7.11 12.70
C TYR A 33 13.64 -8.12 11.71
N PRO A 34 14.66 -8.90 12.09
CA PRO A 34 15.43 -8.77 13.32
C PRO A 34 16.10 -7.41 13.44
N ALA A 35 16.29 -6.93 14.66
CA ALA A 35 17.02 -5.70 14.92
C ALA A 35 18.52 -5.88 14.61
N PRO A 36 19.26 -4.79 14.36
CA PRO A 36 20.72 -4.83 14.30
C PRO A 36 21.30 -5.51 15.53
N ASP A 37 22.20 -6.46 15.29
CA ASP A 37 22.93 -7.25 16.28
C ASP A 37 22.03 -8.16 17.13
N GLU A 38 20.77 -8.40 16.73
CA GLU A 38 19.89 -9.33 17.43
C GLU A 38 20.46 -10.76 17.35
N GLY A 39 20.46 -11.46 18.49
CA GLY A 39 20.99 -12.82 18.60
C GLY A 39 22.51 -12.92 18.71
N VAL A 40 23.30 -11.83 18.65
CA VAL A 40 24.78 -11.93 18.77
C VAL A 40 25.25 -12.52 20.10
N ALA A 41 24.44 -12.45 21.16
CA ALA A 41 24.70 -13.12 22.42
C ALA A 41 24.69 -14.66 22.32
N CYS A 42 24.11 -15.22 21.24
CA CYS A 42 24.01 -16.65 20.99
C CYS A 42 25.26 -17.24 20.32
N VAL A 43 26.28 -16.42 20.01
CA VAL A 43 27.49 -16.93 19.36
C VAL A 43 28.20 -17.93 20.27
N GLY A 44 28.21 -19.20 19.84
CA GLY A 44 28.85 -20.30 20.58
C GLY A 44 27.98 -20.97 21.63
N ASP A 45 26.73 -20.51 21.85
CA ASP A 45 25.78 -21.14 22.77
C ASP A 45 24.67 -21.89 22.00
N PRO A 46 24.69 -23.24 21.97
CA PRO A 46 23.68 -24.02 21.26
C PRO A 46 22.29 -23.98 21.94
N SER A 47 22.21 -23.53 23.19
CA SER A 47 20.96 -23.40 23.94
C SER A 47 20.28 -22.05 23.79
N CYS A 48 20.95 -21.08 23.16
CA CYS A 48 20.41 -19.74 22.96
C CYS A 48 19.30 -19.74 21.89
N GLU A 49 18.16 -19.15 22.23
CA GLU A 49 16.98 -19.14 21.35
C GLU A 49 17.21 -18.31 20.07
N GLY A 50 18.02 -17.24 20.17
CA GLY A 50 18.45 -16.40 19.04
C GLY A 50 17.30 -15.90 18.16
N VAL A 51 17.64 -15.55 16.92
CA VAL A 51 16.62 -15.23 15.93
C VAL A 51 16.07 -16.52 15.29
N PRO A 52 14.74 -16.70 15.17
CA PRO A 52 14.16 -17.95 14.65
C PRO A 52 14.55 -18.32 13.21
N LEU A 53 14.62 -19.61 12.89
CA LEU A 53 15.05 -20.08 11.56
C LEU A 53 14.03 -19.83 10.44
N ASN A 54 12.75 -19.70 10.77
CA ASN A 54 11.63 -19.41 9.85
C ASN A 54 11.19 -17.94 9.88
N LEU A 55 12.06 -17.03 10.31
CA LEU A 55 11.73 -15.60 10.43
C LEU A 55 11.29 -14.97 9.11
N ALA A 56 10.62 -13.83 9.24
CA ALA A 56 10.49 -12.84 8.16
C ALA A 56 11.36 -11.62 8.51
N ILE A 57 12.04 -11.05 7.51
CA ILE A 57 12.64 -9.72 7.69
C ILE A 57 11.52 -8.70 7.51
N GLU A 58 11.30 -7.85 8.50
CA GLU A 58 10.26 -6.83 8.51
C GLU A 58 10.90 -5.45 8.66
N LEU A 59 10.69 -4.58 7.68
CA LEU A 59 11.23 -3.23 7.65
C LEU A 59 10.09 -2.22 7.73
N ARG A 60 10.14 -1.31 8.71
CA ARG A 60 9.17 -0.21 8.83
C ARG A 60 9.78 1.07 8.32
N PHE A 61 9.00 1.80 7.52
CA PHE A 61 9.39 3.05 6.91
C PHE A 61 8.61 4.23 7.50
N ASP A 62 9.25 5.39 7.54
CA ASP A 62 8.64 6.65 7.96
C ASP A 62 7.68 7.26 6.93
N ARG A 63 7.76 6.78 5.69
CA ARG A 63 7.02 7.29 4.54
C ARG A 63 6.38 6.17 3.73
N TYR A 64 5.34 6.50 2.96
CA TYR A 64 4.74 5.52 2.05
C TYR A 64 5.69 5.22 0.89
N LEU A 65 5.79 3.94 0.52
CA LEU A 65 6.71 3.50 -0.51
C LEU A 65 6.09 3.59 -1.90
N ASP A 66 6.94 3.72 -2.91
CA ASP A 66 6.61 3.26 -4.24
C ASP A 66 6.54 1.72 -4.21
N PRO A 67 5.36 1.11 -4.45
CA PRO A 67 5.20 -0.34 -4.40
C PRO A 67 6.11 -1.08 -5.38
N SER A 68 6.50 -0.45 -6.50
CA SER A 68 7.40 -1.03 -7.50
C SER A 68 8.85 -1.10 -7.03
N SER A 69 9.20 -0.36 -5.96
CA SER A 69 10.51 -0.39 -5.32
C SER A 69 10.61 -1.45 -4.21
N ALA A 70 9.47 -1.95 -3.70
CA ALA A 70 9.41 -2.98 -2.67
C ALA A 70 9.54 -4.39 -3.29
N VAL A 71 10.65 -4.62 -3.99
CA VAL A 71 10.93 -5.84 -4.76
C VAL A 71 12.06 -6.66 -4.14
N ARG A 72 12.29 -7.87 -4.64
CA ARG A 72 13.37 -8.74 -4.14
C ARG A 72 14.75 -8.10 -4.26
N GLN A 73 14.96 -7.24 -5.24
CA GLN A 73 16.22 -6.56 -5.51
C GLN A 73 16.53 -5.45 -4.51
N SER A 74 15.55 -4.97 -3.74
CA SER A 74 15.78 -3.88 -2.78
C SER A 74 16.40 -4.34 -1.45
N LEU A 75 16.49 -5.65 -1.23
CA LEU A 75 17.12 -6.25 -0.06
C LEU A 75 17.96 -7.47 -0.43
N ARG A 76 19.17 -7.55 0.11
CA ARG A 76 20.03 -8.71 0.04
C ARG A 76 20.23 -9.30 1.43
N LEU A 77 19.97 -10.61 1.56
CA LEU A 77 20.27 -11.39 2.76
C LEU A 77 21.40 -12.39 2.43
N GLN A 78 22.48 -12.37 3.20
CA GLN A 78 23.65 -13.23 2.98
C GLN A 78 24.06 -13.97 4.26
N ALA A 79 24.35 -15.27 4.15
CA ALA A 79 24.90 -16.06 5.26
C ALA A 79 26.41 -15.81 5.39
N GLY A 80 26.86 -15.33 6.55
CA GLY A 80 28.26 -15.03 6.85
C GLY A 80 28.89 -13.97 5.94
N SER A 81 30.19 -13.76 6.11
CA SER A 81 30.96 -12.91 5.18
C SER A 81 31.26 -13.68 3.90
N GLY A 82 30.52 -13.40 2.83
CA GLY A 82 30.75 -14.01 1.51
C GLY A 82 30.02 -15.33 1.23
N GLY A 83 29.13 -15.80 2.12
CA GLY A 83 28.36 -17.01 1.85
C GLY A 83 27.20 -16.81 0.86
N PRO A 84 26.32 -17.81 0.70
CA PRO A 84 25.25 -17.76 -0.29
C PRO A 84 24.23 -16.65 0.02
N ILE A 85 23.64 -16.10 -1.05
CA ILE A 85 22.49 -15.20 -0.95
C ILE A 85 21.23 -16.03 -0.68
N VAL A 86 20.42 -15.59 0.28
CA VAL A 86 19.12 -16.16 0.58
C VAL A 86 18.07 -15.43 -0.25
N PHE A 87 17.29 -16.18 -1.03
CA PHE A 87 16.18 -15.62 -1.79
C PHE A 87 14.95 -15.43 -0.91
N LEU A 88 14.35 -14.25 -1.00
CA LEU A 88 13.18 -13.86 -0.25
C LEU A 88 12.11 -13.29 -1.19
N THR A 89 10.85 -13.47 -0.81
CA THR A 89 9.67 -12.95 -1.48
C THR A 89 9.13 -11.76 -0.67
N PRO A 90 9.08 -10.54 -1.25
CA PRO A 90 8.58 -9.36 -0.57
C PRO A 90 7.04 -9.30 -0.58
N SER A 91 6.49 -8.65 0.44
CA SER A 91 5.10 -8.17 0.47
C SER A 91 5.04 -6.82 1.17
N TYR A 92 4.30 -5.87 0.63
CA TYR A 92 4.16 -4.52 1.19
C TYR A 92 2.80 -4.30 1.84
N ASP A 93 2.81 -3.91 3.11
CA ASP A 93 1.67 -3.42 3.87
C ASP A 93 1.67 -1.90 3.85
N VAL A 94 0.80 -1.32 3.02
CA VAL A 94 0.71 0.12 2.87
C VAL A 94 0.06 0.79 4.09
N VAL A 95 -0.80 0.08 4.83
CA VAL A 95 -1.43 0.61 6.06
C VAL A 95 -0.39 0.89 7.14
N GLU A 96 0.56 -0.02 7.32
CA GLU A 96 1.59 0.09 8.35
C GLU A 96 2.94 0.62 7.83
N ARG A 97 3.10 0.80 6.53
CA ARG A 97 4.38 1.12 5.88
C ARG A 97 5.45 0.08 6.21
N VAL A 98 5.07 -1.19 6.15
CA VAL A 98 5.97 -2.32 6.45
C VAL A 98 6.19 -3.15 5.20
N VAL A 99 7.47 -3.38 4.85
CA VAL A 99 7.83 -4.39 3.85
C VAL A 99 8.30 -5.63 4.59
N ARG A 100 7.74 -6.77 4.20
CA ARG A 100 8.07 -8.07 4.75
C ARG A 100 8.71 -8.95 3.70
N PHE A 101 9.88 -9.50 4.00
CA PHE A 101 10.59 -10.46 3.17
C PHE A 101 10.56 -11.83 3.84
N ARG A 102 9.98 -12.82 3.16
CA ARG A 102 9.88 -14.20 3.65
C ARG A 102 10.57 -15.17 2.71
N GLN A 103 11.18 -16.22 3.25
CA GLN A 103 11.55 -17.38 2.44
C GLN A 103 10.28 -18.11 1.97
N GLU A 104 10.42 -18.97 0.95
CA GLU A 104 9.34 -19.84 0.51
C GLU A 104 8.82 -20.74 1.66
N PRO A 105 7.53 -21.12 1.66
CA PRO A 105 6.98 -21.99 2.70
C PRO A 105 7.82 -23.26 2.91
N GLY A 106 8.17 -23.53 4.17
CA GLY A 106 8.99 -24.68 4.57
C GLY A 106 10.51 -24.48 4.48
N ALA A 107 10.98 -23.42 3.82
CA ALA A 107 12.40 -23.06 3.85
C ALA A 107 12.81 -22.51 5.23
N ARG A 108 14.10 -22.64 5.55
CA ARG A 108 14.70 -22.23 6.82
C ARG A 108 16.06 -21.58 6.59
N LEU A 109 16.43 -20.68 7.47
CA LEU A 109 17.81 -20.23 7.64
C LEU A 109 18.64 -21.32 8.32
N GLN A 110 19.96 -21.26 8.15
CA GLN A 110 20.87 -22.17 8.84
C GLN A 110 20.92 -21.82 10.34
N PRO A 111 20.96 -22.81 11.23
CA PRO A 111 21.06 -22.56 12.65
C PRO A 111 22.41 -21.97 13.02
N SER A 112 22.44 -21.22 14.12
CA SER A 112 23.66 -20.62 14.68
C SER A 112 24.52 -19.93 13.62
N THR A 113 23.90 -19.16 12.73
CA THR A 113 24.57 -18.54 11.58
C THR A 113 24.39 -17.03 11.63
N LEU A 114 25.50 -16.31 11.42
CA LEU A 114 25.49 -14.86 11.23
C LEU A 114 24.91 -14.54 9.87
N TYR A 115 23.87 -13.73 9.80
CA TYR A 115 23.32 -13.21 8.56
C TYR A 115 23.59 -11.72 8.44
N THR A 116 23.91 -11.27 7.22
CA THR A 116 24.02 -9.84 6.88
C THR A 116 22.82 -9.44 6.04
N VAL A 117 22.12 -8.39 6.46
CA VAL A 117 21.10 -7.70 5.69
C VAL A 117 21.73 -6.46 5.06
N GLU A 118 21.52 -6.27 3.77
CA GLU A 118 21.94 -5.10 3.01
C GLU A 118 20.72 -4.54 2.26
N LEU A 119 20.36 -3.30 2.58
CA LEU A 119 19.32 -2.51 1.94
C LEU A 119 19.95 -1.78 0.76
N ILE A 120 19.37 -1.94 -0.42
CA ILE A 120 19.88 -1.27 -1.61
C ILE A 120 19.32 0.15 -1.63
N ALA A 121 20.21 1.16 -1.63
CA ALA A 121 19.85 2.57 -1.76
C ALA A 121 19.98 3.10 -3.21
N GLU A 122 20.64 2.32 -4.08
CA GLU A 122 20.91 2.74 -5.46
C GLU A 122 19.66 3.03 -6.27
N ALA A 123 19.75 4.08 -7.08
CA ALA A 123 18.65 4.55 -7.88
C ALA A 123 18.16 3.47 -8.86
N GLY A 124 16.93 2.99 -8.68
CA GLY A 124 16.26 2.05 -9.58
C GLY A 124 16.27 0.59 -9.15
N ALA A 125 17.10 0.24 -8.16
CA ALA A 125 17.09 -1.09 -7.52
C ALA A 125 16.69 -1.04 -6.04
N GLY A 126 16.83 0.13 -5.41
CA GLY A 126 16.53 0.35 -4.00
C GLY A 126 15.11 0.79 -3.69
N PHE A 127 14.81 0.87 -2.39
CA PHE A 127 13.53 1.40 -1.89
C PHE A 127 13.39 2.89 -2.23
N ARG A 128 12.16 3.30 -2.52
CA ARG A 128 11.79 4.69 -2.77
C ARG A 128 10.47 5.03 -2.09
N ALA A 129 10.33 6.28 -1.67
CA ALA A 129 9.02 6.82 -1.32
C ALA A 129 8.15 6.95 -2.58
N PHE A 130 6.83 7.06 -2.43
CA PHE A 130 5.90 7.18 -3.57
C PHE A 130 6.15 8.42 -4.46
N ASP A 131 6.86 9.42 -3.94
CA ASP A 131 7.27 10.63 -4.65
C ASP A 131 8.70 10.58 -5.19
N GLY A 132 9.30 9.38 -5.20
CA GLY A 132 10.61 9.10 -5.79
C GLY A 132 11.80 9.34 -4.87
N ALA A 133 11.59 9.91 -3.67
CA ALA A 133 12.67 10.14 -2.71
C ALA A 133 13.41 8.84 -2.38
N ALA A 134 14.73 8.91 -2.39
CA ALA A 134 15.60 7.76 -2.16
C ALA A 134 15.66 7.38 -0.67
N LEU A 135 16.02 6.13 -0.42
CA LEU A 135 16.43 5.67 0.89
C LEU A 135 17.71 6.40 1.32
N GLU A 136 17.72 6.93 2.55
CA GLU A 136 18.92 7.44 3.20
C GLU A 136 19.14 6.76 4.55
N HIS A 137 20.33 6.96 5.11
CA HIS A 137 20.71 6.45 6.41
C HIS A 137 19.77 6.95 7.52
N GLY A 138 19.08 6.02 8.17
CA GLY A 138 18.13 6.30 9.25
C GLY A 138 18.55 5.69 10.59
N ALA A 139 17.57 5.36 11.42
CA ALA A 139 17.80 4.67 12.70
C ALA A 139 18.32 3.25 12.52
N ILE A 140 17.96 2.60 11.40
CA ILE A 140 18.51 1.31 11.00
C ILE A 140 19.55 1.57 9.89
N PRO A 141 20.79 1.09 10.04
CA PRO A 141 21.80 1.24 9.00
C PRO A 141 21.42 0.40 7.78
N GLU A 142 21.83 0.86 6.59
CA GLU A 142 21.60 0.15 5.31
C GLU A 142 22.23 -1.25 5.32
N ARG A 143 23.24 -1.47 6.16
CA ARG A 143 23.84 -2.77 6.36
C ARG A 143 23.91 -3.11 7.85
N TYR A 144 23.30 -4.22 8.23
CA TYR A 144 23.36 -4.75 9.59
C TYR A 144 23.43 -6.26 9.60
N HIS A 145 23.63 -6.84 10.77
CA HIS A 145 23.69 -8.27 10.94
C HIS A 145 22.78 -8.75 12.07
N PHE A 146 22.42 -10.02 12.04
CA PHE A 146 21.74 -10.72 13.12
C PHE A 146 22.21 -12.18 13.15
N TYR A 147 21.98 -12.87 14.26
CA TYR A 147 22.38 -14.27 14.44
C TYR A 147 21.16 -15.16 14.64
N THR A 148 21.06 -16.23 13.86
CA THR A 148 20.00 -17.23 14.06
C THR A 148 20.28 -18.11 15.28
N GLY A 149 19.23 -18.49 15.98
CA GLY A 149 19.30 -19.54 17.02
C GLY A 149 19.25 -20.93 16.42
N THR A 150 18.59 -21.85 17.12
CA THR A 150 18.43 -23.26 16.69
C THR A 150 16.99 -23.69 16.47
N GLN A 151 16.03 -22.80 16.74
CA GLN A 151 14.60 -23.13 16.75
C GLN A 151 13.80 -22.30 15.75
N ASP A 152 12.70 -22.89 15.29
CA ASP A 152 11.64 -22.15 14.61
C ASP A 152 10.82 -21.36 15.63
N ALA A 153 10.32 -20.20 15.23
CA ALA A 153 9.26 -19.54 15.95
C ALA A 153 7.93 -20.18 15.54
N GLU A 154 7.00 -20.23 16.49
CA GLU A 154 5.62 -20.49 16.13
C GLU A 154 5.17 -19.43 15.12
N ASP A 155 4.65 -19.91 13.99
CA ASP A 155 4.07 -19.02 13.00
C ASP A 155 2.88 -18.31 13.65
N PRO A 156 2.82 -16.97 13.59
CA PRO A 156 1.64 -16.28 14.07
C PRO A 156 0.42 -16.80 13.30
N PRO A 157 -0.74 -16.97 13.95
CA PRO A 157 -1.93 -17.43 13.27
C PRO A 157 -2.18 -16.54 12.05
N ALA A 158 -2.39 -17.16 10.89
CA ALA A 158 -2.70 -16.41 9.68
C ALA A 158 -3.92 -15.53 9.98
N PRO A 159 -3.88 -14.24 9.61
CA PRO A 159 -5.05 -13.39 9.79
C PRO A 159 -6.21 -14.00 8.99
N PRO A 160 -7.46 -13.88 9.48
CA PRO A 160 -8.60 -14.42 8.75
C PRO A 160 -8.67 -13.80 7.35
N VAL A 161 -8.93 -14.67 6.36
CA VAL A 161 -9.20 -14.23 4.99
C VAL A 161 -10.43 -13.33 5.04
N THR A 162 -10.30 -12.12 4.50
CA THR A 162 -11.41 -11.17 4.42
C THR A 162 -12.16 -11.43 3.12
N SER A 163 -13.42 -11.86 3.22
CA SER A 163 -14.27 -12.11 2.05
C SER A 163 -14.78 -10.80 1.43
N CYS A 164 -15.31 -10.85 0.21
CA CYS A 164 -15.99 -9.69 -0.35
C CYS A 164 -17.21 -9.28 0.48
N SER A 165 -18.01 -10.24 0.95
CA SER A 165 -19.16 -9.97 1.83
C SER A 165 -18.75 -9.17 3.07
N ASP A 166 -17.58 -9.47 3.66
CA ASP A 166 -17.05 -8.69 4.79
C ASP A 166 -16.73 -7.26 4.38
N VAL A 167 -16.10 -7.06 3.22
CA VAL A 167 -15.78 -5.73 2.70
C VAL A 167 -17.05 -4.92 2.39
N LEU A 168 -18.05 -5.53 1.76
CA LEU A 168 -19.35 -4.87 1.52
C LEU A 168 -20.04 -4.48 2.83
N ARG A 169 -19.96 -5.34 3.86
CA ARG A 169 -20.49 -5.03 5.20
C ARG A 169 -19.74 -3.87 5.87
N ILE A 170 -18.42 -3.78 5.69
CA ILE A 170 -17.62 -2.65 6.18
C ILE A 170 -18.10 -1.34 5.55
N PHE A 171 -18.28 -1.31 4.23
CA PHE A 171 -18.70 -0.10 3.52
C PHE A 171 -20.18 0.26 3.69
N SER A 172 -21.05 -0.71 3.93
CA SER A 172 -22.47 -0.47 4.22
C SER A 172 -22.75 -0.21 5.71
N GLY A 173 -21.76 -0.40 6.58
CA GLY A 173 -21.88 -0.11 8.00
C GLY A 173 -22.07 1.38 8.28
N GLY A 174 -22.81 1.71 9.35
CA GLY A 174 -23.08 3.11 9.73
C GLY A 174 -21.83 3.95 10.02
N GLN A 175 -20.70 3.29 10.31
CA GLN A 175 -19.39 3.93 10.51
C GLN A 175 -18.73 4.42 9.21
N ALA A 176 -19.06 3.84 8.06
CA ALA A 176 -18.61 4.30 6.74
C ALA A 176 -19.38 5.54 6.25
N GLY A 177 -20.44 5.93 6.96
CA GLY A 177 -21.04 7.25 6.87
C GLY A 177 -22.07 7.49 5.80
N CYS A 178 -22.23 6.56 4.87
CA CYS A 178 -23.31 6.64 3.91
C CYS A 178 -23.64 5.27 3.35
N VAL A 179 -24.69 4.66 3.90
CA VAL A 179 -25.17 3.31 3.54
C VAL A 179 -25.47 3.20 2.04
N SER A 180 -25.84 4.31 1.40
CA SER A 180 -26.30 4.39 0.01
C SER A 180 -25.37 5.11 -0.96
N CYS A 181 -24.30 5.77 -0.50
CA CYS A 181 -23.45 6.60 -1.39
C CYS A 181 -22.68 5.76 -2.41
N HIS A 182 -22.46 4.49 -2.10
CA HIS A 182 -21.80 3.53 -2.96
C HIS A 182 -22.79 2.55 -3.58
N GLN A 183 -24.09 2.88 -3.57
CA GLN A 183 -25.12 2.06 -4.21
C GLN A 183 -25.59 2.74 -5.49
N SER A 184 -25.38 2.10 -6.64
CA SER A 184 -26.07 2.49 -7.86
C SER A 184 -27.59 2.34 -7.66
N SER A 185 -28.38 3.34 -8.05
CA SER A 185 -29.85 3.27 -8.02
C SER A 185 -30.46 3.91 -9.26
N GLU A 186 -31.16 3.12 -10.07
CA GLU A 186 -31.94 3.63 -11.21
C GLU A 186 -33.17 4.43 -10.77
N ALA A 187 -33.69 4.17 -9.56
CA ALA A 187 -34.85 4.88 -9.02
C ALA A 187 -34.46 6.11 -8.17
N GLY A 188 -33.17 6.26 -7.84
CA GLY A 188 -32.70 7.15 -6.79
C GLY A 188 -32.87 6.58 -5.39
N ILE A 189 -32.28 7.21 -4.38
CA ILE A 189 -32.32 6.76 -2.98
C ILE A 189 -32.82 7.90 -2.09
N GLY A 190 -33.61 7.59 -1.06
CA GLY A 190 -34.01 8.59 -0.05
C GLY A 190 -34.84 9.76 -0.59
N GLY A 191 -35.59 9.56 -1.68
CA GLY A 191 -36.35 10.61 -2.35
C GLY A 191 -35.56 11.42 -3.38
N CYS A 192 -34.28 11.10 -3.60
CA CYS A 192 -33.48 11.70 -4.66
C CYS A 192 -33.83 11.15 -6.05
N PRO A 193 -33.52 11.89 -7.13
CA PRO A 193 -33.68 11.42 -8.51
C PRO A 193 -32.85 10.17 -8.84
N PRO A 194 -33.15 9.48 -9.96
CA PRO A 194 -32.31 8.43 -10.54
C PRO A 194 -30.82 8.77 -10.53
N GLY A 195 -29.99 7.83 -10.08
CA GLY A 195 -28.54 7.98 -9.97
C GLY A 195 -28.07 8.89 -8.83
N GLN A 196 -28.95 9.24 -7.88
CA GLN A 196 -28.60 10.11 -6.76
C GLN A 196 -29.04 9.53 -5.40
N ALA A 197 -28.37 9.96 -4.33
CA ALA A 197 -28.72 9.69 -2.93
C ALA A 197 -28.55 10.97 -2.08
N PRO A 198 -29.13 11.04 -0.87
CA PRO A 198 -28.95 12.20 0.00
C PRO A 198 -27.48 12.37 0.43
N ASP A 199 -26.98 13.60 0.49
CA ASP A 199 -25.64 13.87 1.01
C ASP A 199 -25.64 13.66 2.53
N PRO A 200 -24.73 12.84 3.08
CA PRO A 200 -24.68 12.59 4.52
C PRO A 200 -24.33 13.84 5.34
N SER A 201 -23.65 14.82 4.73
CA SER A 201 -23.33 16.11 5.35
C SER A 201 -24.45 17.13 5.19
N PHE A 202 -25.27 16.99 4.15
CA PHE A 202 -26.38 17.89 3.81
C PHE A 202 -27.61 17.07 3.39
N PRO A 203 -28.43 16.57 4.35
CA PRO A 203 -29.50 15.60 4.07
C PRO A 203 -30.56 16.07 3.06
N ASP A 204 -30.70 17.38 2.87
CA ASP A 204 -31.64 17.98 1.90
C ASP A 204 -31.04 18.13 0.49
N GLU A 205 -29.76 17.79 0.29
CA GLU A 205 -29.07 17.82 -1.00
C GLU A 205 -28.94 16.41 -1.58
N CYS A 206 -29.21 16.27 -2.88
CA CYS A 206 -29.02 15.02 -3.61
C CYS A 206 -27.70 15.04 -4.39
N VAL A 207 -26.97 13.93 -4.30
CA VAL A 207 -25.63 13.78 -4.86
C VAL A 207 -25.51 12.52 -5.69
N GLY A 208 -24.71 12.59 -6.76
CA GLY A 208 -24.52 11.48 -7.67
C GLY A 208 -23.91 10.25 -7.00
N VAL A 209 -24.48 9.08 -7.29
CA VAL A 209 -24.00 7.76 -6.86
C VAL A 209 -23.77 6.84 -8.06
N PRO A 210 -22.80 5.91 -8.00
CA PRO A 210 -21.90 5.64 -6.87
C PRO A 210 -20.82 6.71 -6.72
N ARG A 211 -20.57 7.17 -5.48
CA ARG A 211 -19.51 8.12 -5.17
C ARG A 211 -18.14 7.52 -5.49
N GLN A 212 -17.25 8.34 -6.04
CA GLN A 212 -15.90 7.95 -6.49
C GLN A 212 -15.89 6.84 -7.56
N GLY A 213 -17.03 6.56 -8.21
CA GLY A 213 -17.15 5.42 -9.11
C GLY A 213 -16.99 4.09 -8.38
N LEU A 214 -17.23 4.02 -7.06
CA LEU A 214 -17.14 2.78 -6.28
C LEU A 214 -18.54 2.22 -6.05
N ASP A 215 -19.02 1.36 -6.96
CA ASP A 215 -20.31 0.68 -6.82
C ASP A 215 -20.16 -0.60 -5.99
N LEU A 216 -20.71 -0.56 -4.79
CA LEU A 216 -20.72 -1.66 -3.82
C LEU A 216 -22.11 -2.29 -3.69
N SER A 217 -23.07 -1.93 -4.55
CA SER A 217 -24.43 -2.48 -4.50
C SER A 217 -24.51 -3.95 -4.87
N SER A 218 -23.52 -4.45 -5.62
CA SER A 218 -23.53 -5.82 -6.15
C SER A 218 -22.13 -6.26 -6.56
N ARG A 219 -21.95 -7.59 -6.73
CA ARG A 219 -20.76 -8.17 -7.36
C ARG A 219 -20.42 -7.48 -8.69
N ALA A 220 -21.41 -7.37 -9.57
CA ALA A 220 -21.24 -6.78 -10.90
C ALA A 220 -20.94 -5.28 -10.84
N GLY A 221 -21.46 -4.56 -9.84
CA GLY A 221 -21.07 -3.18 -9.56
C GLY A 221 -19.58 -3.08 -9.23
N LEU A 222 -19.12 -3.89 -8.30
CA LEU A 222 -17.73 -3.88 -7.83
C LEU A 222 -16.75 -4.24 -8.96
N GLU A 223 -17.05 -5.28 -9.74
CA GLU A 223 -16.22 -5.69 -10.88
C GLU A 223 -16.16 -4.62 -11.98
N ARG A 224 -17.29 -3.97 -12.30
CA ARG A 224 -17.37 -2.98 -13.38
C ARG A 224 -16.78 -1.62 -13.01
N THR A 225 -16.73 -1.29 -11.73
CA THR A 225 -16.46 0.08 -11.28
C THR A 225 -15.23 0.22 -10.39
N ALA A 226 -14.79 -0.85 -9.72
CA ALA A 226 -13.70 -0.79 -8.75
C ALA A 226 -12.50 -1.66 -9.11
N VAL A 227 -12.72 -2.93 -9.41
CA VAL A 227 -11.64 -3.89 -9.64
C VAL A 227 -10.99 -3.61 -11.00
N PHE A 228 -9.69 -3.31 -10.99
CA PHE A 228 -8.90 -2.89 -12.15
C PHE A 228 -9.39 -1.63 -12.87
N GLN A 229 -10.41 -0.93 -12.36
CA GLN A 229 -10.86 0.34 -12.93
C GLN A 229 -9.97 1.48 -12.45
N VAL A 230 -9.58 2.38 -13.34
CA VAL A 230 -8.78 3.54 -12.94
C VAL A 230 -9.61 4.47 -12.05
N ALA A 231 -9.03 4.90 -10.94
CA ALA A 231 -9.64 5.95 -10.13
C ALA A 231 -9.61 7.26 -10.93
N HIS A 232 -10.77 7.86 -11.19
CA HIS A 232 -10.93 9.10 -11.96
C HIS A 232 -9.96 10.23 -11.56
N GLN A 233 -9.62 10.32 -10.28
CA GLN A 233 -8.73 11.34 -9.74
C GLN A 233 -7.25 11.15 -10.11
N THR A 234 -6.92 10.02 -10.73
CA THR A 234 -5.58 9.63 -11.18
C THR A 234 -5.46 9.54 -12.70
N GLU A 235 -6.56 9.73 -13.43
CA GLU A 235 -6.57 9.71 -14.89
C GLU A 235 -5.79 10.89 -15.46
N ILE A 236 -4.97 10.63 -16.47
CA ILE A 236 -4.24 11.66 -17.22
C ILE A 236 -4.33 11.42 -18.73
N GLY A 237 -4.57 12.51 -19.47
CA GLY A 237 -4.40 12.56 -20.92
C GLY A 237 -5.20 11.50 -21.70
N PRO A 238 -4.67 11.03 -22.84
CA PRO A 238 -5.40 10.17 -23.78
C PRO A 238 -5.57 8.72 -23.30
N SER A 239 -4.95 8.33 -22.19
CA SER A 239 -5.00 6.96 -21.66
C SER A 239 -6.02 6.78 -20.53
N ALA A 240 -6.98 7.71 -20.39
CA ALA A 240 -8.05 7.60 -19.40
C ALA A 240 -8.76 6.23 -19.46
N GLY A 241 -9.13 5.70 -18.30
CA GLY A 241 -9.75 4.39 -18.14
C GLY A 241 -8.83 3.17 -18.25
N THR A 242 -7.54 3.32 -18.64
CA THR A 242 -6.62 2.18 -18.74
C THR A 242 -5.59 2.20 -17.62
N PRO A 243 -5.61 1.22 -16.69
CA PRO A 243 -4.65 1.20 -15.58
C PRO A 243 -3.24 0.93 -16.10
N LEU A 244 -2.26 1.61 -15.50
CA LEU A 244 -0.84 1.36 -15.79
C LEU A 244 -0.25 0.36 -14.81
N THR A 245 0.42 -0.67 -15.33
CA THR A 245 1.08 -1.69 -14.50
C THR A 245 2.33 -1.14 -13.82
N ASN A 246 3.12 -0.34 -14.55
CA ASN A 246 4.37 0.26 -14.08
C ASN A 246 4.40 1.75 -14.46
N PRO A 247 3.58 2.59 -13.80
CA PRO A 247 3.60 4.01 -14.10
C PRO A 247 4.96 4.59 -13.70
N SER A 248 5.48 5.55 -14.47
CA SER A 248 6.70 6.29 -14.12
C SER A 248 6.55 7.13 -12.84
N ARG A 249 5.32 7.29 -12.34
CA ARG A 249 4.95 8.03 -11.14
C ARG A 249 3.82 7.30 -10.42
N VAL A 250 3.97 7.08 -9.11
CA VAL A 250 2.88 6.54 -8.28
C VAL A 250 1.67 7.46 -8.33
N GLY A 251 0.48 6.86 -8.46
CA GLY A 251 -0.78 7.59 -8.48
C GLY A 251 -1.20 8.13 -9.85
N VAL A 252 -0.53 7.72 -10.92
CA VAL A 252 -0.96 7.98 -12.31
C VAL A 252 -1.67 6.74 -12.85
N GLN A 253 -2.88 6.92 -13.39
CA GLN A 253 -3.73 5.83 -13.90
C GLN A 253 -3.82 4.66 -12.90
N MET A 254 -3.95 5.01 -11.63
CA MET A 254 -3.93 4.06 -10.53
C MET A 254 -5.30 3.38 -10.44
N PRO A 255 -5.36 2.04 -10.44
CA PRO A 255 -6.63 1.37 -10.25
C PRO A 255 -7.21 1.67 -8.86
N LEU A 256 -8.54 1.73 -8.78
CA LEU A 256 -9.26 1.94 -7.54
C LEU A 256 -9.00 0.78 -6.58
N VAL A 257 -9.11 -0.45 -7.08
CA VAL A 257 -8.68 -1.70 -6.45
C VAL A 257 -7.79 -2.48 -7.41
N HIS A 258 -6.56 -2.79 -7.00
CA HIS A 258 -5.61 -3.63 -7.72
C HIS A 258 -5.47 -4.99 -7.02
N PRO A 259 -6.10 -6.05 -7.56
CA PRO A 259 -5.90 -7.42 -7.08
C PRO A 259 -4.43 -7.78 -6.85
N ASN A 260 -4.13 -8.32 -5.67
CA ASN A 260 -2.80 -8.72 -5.22
C ASN A 260 -1.79 -7.58 -5.01
N ASN A 261 -2.18 -6.32 -5.20
CA ASN A 261 -1.30 -5.17 -5.05
C ASN A 261 -1.96 -4.02 -4.26
N PRO A 262 -2.08 -4.15 -2.93
CA PRO A 262 -2.64 -3.10 -2.09
C PRO A 262 -1.87 -1.77 -2.22
N GLY A 263 -0.54 -1.83 -2.35
CA GLY A 263 0.29 -0.65 -2.57
C GLY A 263 -0.07 0.13 -3.83
N ASN A 264 -0.63 -0.53 -4.85
CA ASN A 264 -1.10 0.12 -6.09
C ASN A 264 -2.63 0.29 -6.14
N SER A 265 -3.33 0.30 -5.00
CA SER A 265 -4.78 0.50 -4.92
C SER A 265 -5.15 1.87 -4.37
N TYR A 266 -5.76 2.74 -5.20
CA TYR A 266 -6.09 4.12 -4.84
C TYR A 266 -7.01 4.21 -3.61
N LEU A 267 -7.95 3.27 -3.47
CA LEU A 267 -8.88 3.20 -2.35
C LEU A 267 -8.17 3.17 -0.99
N LEU A 268 -7.05 2.44 -0.87
CA LEU A 268 -6.32 2.39 0.41
C LEU A 268 -5.77 3.78 0.75
N TYR A 269 -5.15 4.50 -0.17
CA TYR A 269 -4.62 5.83 0.11
C TYR A 269 -5.71 6.85 0.50
N LYS A 270 -6.93 6.70 -0.03
CA LYS A 270 -8.10 7.48 0.42
C LYS A 270 -8.45 7.22 1.87
N LEU A 271 -8.43 5.95 2.30
CA LEU A 271 -8.67 5.55 3.68
C LEU A 271 -7.54 6.00 4.60
N LEU A 272 -6.28 5.89 4.16
CA LEU A 272 -5.09 6.24 4.95
C LEU A 272 -4.98 7.74 5.24
N ARG A 273 -5.57 8.60 4.41
CA ARG A 273 -5.60 10.04 4.66
C ARG A 273 -6.56 10.45 5.77
N ASN A 274 -7.58 9.65 6.10
CA ASN A 274 -8.51 9.97 7.18
C ASN A 274 -7.90 9.59 8.55
N PRO A 275 -7.51 10.57 9.39
CA PRO A 275 -6.87 10.27 10.67
C PRO A 275 -7.81 9.57 11.66
N SER A 276 -9.12 9.76 11.52
CA SER A 276 -10.12 9.11 12.36
C SER A 276 -10.10 7.58 12.20
N ASN A 277 -9.58 7.07 11.08
CA ASN A 277 -9.44 5.63 10.87
C ASN A 277 -8.40 4.97 11.81
N PHE A 278 -7.62 5.78 12.54
CA PHE A 278 -6.54 5.35 13.43
C PHE A 278 -6.76 5.77 14.88
N ALA A 279 -7.95 6.25 15.24
CA ALA A 279 -8.22 6.86 16.54
C ALA A 279 -8.16 5.88 17.71
N THR A 280 -8.55 4.62 17.52
CA THR A 280 -8.86 3.70 18.63
C THR A 280 -7.82 2.62 18.91
N GLN A 281 -6.83 2.39 18.03
CA GLN A 281 -5.84 1.34 18.25
C GLN A 281 -4.57 1.58 17.41
N GLN A 282 -3.39 1.55 18.06
CA GLN A 282 -2.09 1.74 17.39
C GLN A 282 -1.14 0.54 17.54
N THR A 283 -1.65 -0.64 17.87
CA THR A 283 -0.81 -1.84 17.94
C THR A 283 -0.46 -2.32 16.53
N SER A 284 0.84 -2.45 16.26
CA SER A 284 1.38 -3.08 15.06
C SER A 284 0.86 -4.51 14.90
N ALA A 285 0.59 -4.95 13.67
CA ALA A 285 0.33 -6.36 13.35
C ALA A 285 1.62 -7.16 13.10
N TYR A 286 2.77 -6.48 13.15
CA TYR A 286 4.10 -7.02 12.82
C TYR A 286 4.99 -7.15 14.06
N ARG A 287 6.02 -8.00 13.96
CA ARG A 287 7.05 -8.14 14.99
C ARG A 287 7.92 -6.89 15.06
N VAL A 288 8.16 -6.24 13.91
CA VAL A 288 8.81 -4.93 13.89
C VAL A 288 7.97 -3.90 14.65
N GLY A 289 8.57 -3.31 15.69
CA GLY A 289 7.96 -2.26 16.49
C GLY A 289 7.70 -0.98 15.67
N LEU A 290 7.10 0.02 16.31
CA LEU A 290 6.80 1.29 15.64
C LEU A 290 8.01 2.21 15.47
N GLY A 291 9.17 1.91 16.08
CA GLY A 291 10.36 2.77 15.98
C GLY A 291 10.13 4.21 16.48
N GLY A 292 9.30 4.38 17.52
CA GLY A 292 8.89 5.69 18.02
C GLY A 292 7.83 6.41 17.17
N GLN A 293 7.38 5.81 16.07
CA GLN A 293 6.33 6.37 15.21
C GLN A 293 4.92 5.98 15.66
N ARG A 294 3.94 6.58 15.00
CA ARG A 294 2.53 6.20 15.05
C ARG A 294 2.17 5.45 13.78
N LEU A 295 1.13 4.60 13.84
CA LEU A 295 0.60 3.97 12.62
C LEU A 295 0.05 5.04 11.65
N LEU A 296 -0.69 6.01 12.19
CA LEU A 296 -1.09 7.19 11.45
C LEU A 296 0.16 7.94 10.97
N ALA A 297 0.23 8.21 9.67
CA ALA A 297 1.28 9.03 9.07
C ALA A 297 1.28 10.45 9.68
N SER A 298 2.45 11.08 9.73
CA SER A 298 2.54 12.49 10.14
C SER A 298 1.69 13.39 9.24
N ASP A 299 1.33 14.57 9.75
CA ASP A 299 0.52 15.53 8.99
C ASP A 299 1.21 15.91 7.67
N ASP A 300 2.53 16.13 7.70
CA ASP A 300 3.34 16.41 6.51
C ASP A 300 3.28 15.29 5.48
N GLU A 301 3.30 14.03 5.91
CA GLU A 301 3.24 12.89 4.98
C GLU A 301 1.84 12.71 4.37
N ARG A 302 0.78 12.97 5.15
CA ARG A 302 -0.60 12.97 4.64
C ARG A 302 -0.84 14.12 3.67
N GLU A 303 -0.19 15.25 3.92
CA GLU A 303 -0.20 16.40 3.02
C GLU A 303 0.54 16.09 1.72
N ARG A 304 1.74 15.49 1.78
CA ARG A 304 2.44 15.01 0.58
C ARG A 304 1.62 14.02 -0.23
N LEU A 305 0.93 13.07 0.40
CA LEU A 305 0.00 12.17 -0.31
C LEU A 305 -1.10 12.95 -1.04
N ARG A 306 -1.68 13.97 -0.39
CA ARG A 306 -2.73 14.83 -0.95
C ARG A 306 -2.23 15.57 -2.19
N GLU A 307 -1.08 16.22 -2.07
CA GLU A 307 -0.47 17.01 -3.13
C GLU A 307 0.00 16.14 -4.30
N TRP A 308 0.49 14.94 -4.01
CA TRP A 308 1.05 14.07 -5.05
C TRP A 308 -0.01 13.39 -5.91
N PHE A 309 -1.02 12.75 -5.31
CA PHE A 309 -2.02 12.00 -6.08
C PHE A 309 -3.39 11.78 -5.40
N VAL A 310 -3.50 11.89 -4.08
CA VAL A 310 -4.75 11.59 -3.38
C VAL A 310 -5.59 12.86 -3.22
N ARG A 311 -6.20 13.31 -4.32
CA ARG A 311 -6.95 14.58 -4.39
C ARG A 311 -8.28 14.54 -3.62
N GLY A 312 -8.81 15.70 -3.23
CA GLY A 312 -10.12 15.82 -2.58
C GLY A 312 -10.16 15.33 -1.12
N GLU A 313 -11.36 15.08 -0.61
CA GLU A 313 -11.57 14.62 0.76
C GLU A 313 -11.09 13.17 0.97
N PRO A 314 -10.63 12.84 2.19
CA PRO A 314 -10.31 11.46 2.55
C PRO A 314 -11.57 10.62 2.72
N MET A 315 -11.42 9.30 2.85
CA MET A 315 -12.53 8.38 3.08
C MET A 315 -12.45 7.71 4.47
N PRO A 316 -13.58 7.48 5.15
CA PRO A 316 -14.89 8.09 4.87
C PRO A 316 -14.86 9.63 4.99
N ALA A 317 -15.77 10.32 4.32
CA ALA A 317 -15.92 11.78 4.43
C ALA A 317 -16.80 12.17 5.64
N GLY A 318 -17.08 13.45 5.87
CA GLY A 318 -18.16 13.90 6.77
C GLY A 318 -18.03 13.53 8.26
N GLY A 319 -16.82 13.30 8.76
CA GLY A 319 -16.58 12.92 10.17
C GLY A 319 -16.79 11.44 10.48
N TYR A 320 -17.09 10.63 9.47
CA TYR A 320 -17.17 9.18 9.58
C TYR A 320 -15.78 8.52 9.54
N SER A 321 -15.70 7.27 10.00
CA SER A 321 -14.42 6.57 10.14
C SER A 321 -14.60 5.06 10.14
N LEU A 322 -13.70 4.34 9.49
CA LEU A 322 -13.53 2.91 9.70
C LEU A 322 -12.58 2.66 10.87
N SER A 323 -12.71 1.54 11.55
CA SER A 323 -11.66 1.10 12.48
C SER A 323 -10.40 0.66 11.73
N LEU A 324 -9.24 0.72 12.40
CA LEU A 324 -7.98 0.18 11.83
C LEU A 324 -8.11 -1.30 11.44
N ALA A 325 -8.88 -2.09 12.18
CA ALA A 325 -9.13 -3.49 11.87
C ALA A 325 -9.85 -3.65 10.52
N GLU A 326 -10.81 -2.78 10.22
CA GLU A 326 -11.55 -2.76 8.95
C GLU A 326 -10.69 -2.28 7.79
N VAL A 327 -9.85 -1.25 8.00
CA VAL A 327 -8.88 -0.82 6.97
C VAL A 327 -7.91 -1.96 6.63
N ARG A 328 -7.39 -2.67 7.65
CA ARG A 328 -6.55 -3.86 7.45
C ARG A 328 -7.32 -5.00 6.77
N ALA A 329 -8.61 -5.16 7.03
CA ALA A 329 -9.45 -6.17 6.38
C ALA A 329 -9.59 -5.87 4.88
N ILE A 330 -9.85 -4.62 4.50
CA ILE A 330 -9.88 -4.19 3.10
C ILE A 330 -8.53 -4.45 2.43
N GLN A 331 -7.42 -4.08 3.06
CA GLN A 331 -6.08 -4.37 2.51
C GLN A 331 -5.86 -5.87 2.30
N ARG A 332 -6.23 -6.72 3.26
CA ARG A 332 -6.11 -8.18 3.13
C ARG A 332 -6.95 -8.74 2.00
N TRP A 333 -8.19 -8.27 1.85
CA TRP A 333 -9.03 -8.66 0.71
C TRP A 333 -8.36 -8.32 -0.62
N ILE A 334 -7.81 -7.11 -0.76
CA ILE A 334 -7.07 -6.69 -1.96
C ILE A 334 -5.83 -7.58 -2.18
N GLN A 335 -5.06 -7.82 -1.12
CA GLN A 335 -3.85 -8.64 -1.15
C GLN A 335 -4.14 -10.09 -1.57
N ASN A 336 -5.31 -10.62 -1.22
CA ASN A 336 -5.80 -11.94 -1.63
C ASN A 336 -6.56 -11.91 -2.96
N GLY A 337 -6.17 -11.02 -3.88
CA GLY A 337 -6.74 -10.97 -5.22
C GLY A 337 -8.08 -10.24 -5.35
N ALA A 338 -8.59 -9.60 -4.29
CA ALA A 338 -9.86 -8.89 -4.30
C ALA A 338 -11.03 -9.74 -4.85
N GLU A 339 -11.08 -11.03 -4.50
CA GLU A 339 -12.06 -11.97 -5.03
C GLU A 339 -13.50 -11.49 -4.80
N THR A 340 -14.34 -11.59 -5.83
CA THR A 340 -15.70 -11.06 -5.87
C THR A 340 -16.78 -12.15 -5.80
N GLU A 341 -16.41 -13.43 -5.84
CA GLU A 341 -17.39 -14.53 -5.85
C GLU A 341 -18.25 -14.61 -4.59
N SER A 342 -17.69 -14.15 -3.46
CA SER A 342 -18.38 -14.08 -2.18
C SER A 342 -19.23 -12.82 -2.01
N CYS A 343 -19.28 -11.90 -2.99
CA CYS A 343 -20.20 -10.77 -2.94
C CYS A 343 -21.63 -11.27 -3.23
N ARG A 344 -22.54 -11.19 -2.25
CA ARG A 344 -23.97 -11.50 -2.43
C ARG A 344 -24.80 -10.27 -2.11
#